data_AF-A0A919IZ77-F1
#
_entry.id   AF-A0A919IZ77-F1
#
_cell.length_a   1.000
_cell.length_b   1.000
_cell.length_c   1.000
_cell.angle_alpha   90.00
_cell.angle_beta   90.00
_cell.angle_gamma   90.00
#
_symmetry.space_group_name_H-M   'P 1'
#
loop_
_entity.id
_entity.type
_entity.pdbx_description
1 polymer ?
#
loop_
_entity_poly.entity_id
_entity_poly.type
_entity_poly.pdbx_seq_one_letter_code
_entity_poly.pdbx_strand_id
1 'polypeptide(L)'
;MLAAGAVALGVAPAAVWRGATAVEPEPSAPGDLGQDREFLGRARKAWTTGFESGSRPRVLWAGHTPAGPAALLTQTAVLGDGRRHSVQGWVRTTGGKLRAVGVVRLVPPGTVVPSALLLGAQRDSLVLADLGRPVELSQDFGIDPAGRPVRNWAPVTSAEGVSIIRLPARTGRLRFGLRSGTERVEIDDLGEMATPTSPGDRRLDRTLPGAGAATGWDVSKLPGYDDPYGYQVQPDLPSWYVRGTLPDRRPLVVQTVPADDGARAFYFLGSGTPHYAGFRPAGEFLRLRLPDQLGIIVGYLNGALRYRAGGGDWLPATGDAALLPAATAQVEITPRGGQPFVTVV
;
A
#
# COMPACT_ATOMS: atom_id res chain seq x y z
N MET A 1 -14.72 15.85 -7.27
CA MET A 1 -13.86 14.65 -7.39
C MET A 1 -13.91 13.91 -6.08
N LEU A 2 -14.71 12.83 -6.00
CA LEU A 2 -14.74 11.95 -4.84
C LEU A 2 -13.61 10.94 -5.02
N ALA A 3 -12.60 10.97 -4.14
CA ALA A 3 -11.57 9.95 -4.11
C ALA A 3 -12.21 8.61 -3.71
N ALA A 4 -12.04 7.58 -4.53
CA ALA A 4 -12.40 6.21 -4.19
C ALA A 4 -11.41 5.72 -3.11
N GLY A 5 -11.77 5.90 -1.83
CA GLY A 5 -11.02 5.32 -0.73
C GLY A 5 -11.45 3.88 -0.49
N ALA A 6 -10.53 2.92 -0.55
CA ALA A 6 -10.76 1.60 0.02
C ALA A 6 -10.96 1.73 1.53
N VAL A 7 -12.19 1.51 1.98
CA VAL A 7 -12.49 1.32 3.40
C VAL A 7 -12.34 -0.17 3.66
N ALA A 8 -11.28 -0.55 4.39
CA ALA A 8 -11.24 -1.85 5.03
C ALA A 8 -12.33 -1.87 6.11
N LEU A 9 -13.51 -2.35 5.75
CA LEU A 9 -14.58 -2.57 6.71
C LEU A 9 -14.16 -3.73 7.61
N GLY A 10 -13.64 -3.40 8.80
CA GLY A 10 -13.61 -4.36 9.89
C GLY A 10 -15.03 -4.87 10.10
N VAL A 11 -15.20 -6.19 10.04
CA VAL A 11 -16.52 -6.85 10.10
C VAL A 11 -17.18 -6.52 11.45
N ALA A 12 -18.05 -5.51 11.46
CA ALA A 12 -18.94 -5.23 12.58
C ALA A 12 -20.22 -6.08 12.43
N PRO A 13 -20.87 -6.51 13.53
CA PRO A 13 -22.04 -7.38 13.46
C PRO A 13 -23.24 -6.70 12.77
N ALA A 14 -24.00 -7.53 12.06
CA ALA A 14 -25.01 -7.16 11.08
C ALA A 14 -26.20 -6.35 11.65
N ALA A 15 -26.52 -5.24 11.00
CA ALA A 15 -27.85 -4.65 11.07
C ALA A 15 -28.76 -5.30 10.01
N VAL A 16 -29.99 -5.65 10.40
CA VAL A 16 -30.98 -6.32 9.55
C VAL A 16 -31.67 -5.31 8.64
N TRP A 17 -31.65 -5.54 7.31
CA TRP A 17 -32.28 -4.66 6.31
C TRP A 17 -33.14 -5.45 5.31
N ARG A 18 -34.34 -4.95 4.97
CA ARG A 18 -35.31 -5.62 4.06
C ARG A 18 -35.11 -5.20 2.59
N GLY A 19 -35.19 -6.18 1.69
CA GLY A 19 -34.74 -6.09 0.29
C GLY A 19 -35.76 -5.61 -0.74
N ALA A 20 -35.30 -5.62 -1.99
CA ALA A 20 -36.09 -5.42 -3.21
C ALA A 20 -35.75 -6.51 -4.23
N THR A 21 -36.78 -7.07 -4.87
CA THR A 21 -36.71 -8.11 -5.91
C THR A 21 -37.10 -7.56 -7.28
N ALA A 22 -36.23 -7.79 -8.26
CA ALA A 22 -36.58 -8.19 -9.63
C ALA A 22 -35.37 -8.94 -10.21
N VAL A 23 -35.59 -10.14 -10.77
CA VAL A 23 -34.54 -10.95 -11.42
C VAL A 23 -34.68 -10.74 -12.92
N GLU A 24 -34.01 -9.73 -13.46
CA GLU A 24 -33.73 -9.73 -14.90
C GLU A 24 -32.81 -10.93 -15.22
N PRO A 25 -32.98 -11.59 -16.38
CA PRO A 25 -32.03 -12.58 -16.84
C PRO A 25 -30.67 -11.90 -17.00
N GLU A 26 -29.74 -12.29 -16.15
CA GLU A 26 -28.37 -11.77 -16.18
C GLU A 26 -27.72 -12.17 -17.51
N PRO A 27 -27.10 -11.24 -18.24
CA PRO A 27 -26.25 -11.61 -19.37
C PRO A 27 -25.15 -12.55 -18.87
N SER A 28 -24.73 -13.48 -19.73
CA SER A 28 -23.62 -14.35 -19.42
C SER A 28 -22.38 -13.54 -19.06
N ALA A 29 -21.69 -13.94 -18.00
CA ALA A 29 -20.42 -13.32 -17.66
C ALA A 29 -19.36 -13.71 -18.71
N PRO A 30 -18.38 -12.83 -18.99
CA PRO A 30 -17.17 -13.23 -19.70
C PRO A 30 -16.37 -14.28 -18.90
N GLY A 31 -15.47 -14.96 -19.59
CA GLY A 31 -14.62 -16.04 -19.07
C GLY A 31 -15.17 -17.44 -19.36
N ASP A 32 -14.29 -18.43 -19.27
CA ASP A 32 -14.59 -19.83 -19.60
C ASP A 32 -15.55 -20.52 -18.62
N LEU A 33 -15.77 -19.94 -17.43
CA LEU A 33 -16.81 -20.36 -16.47
C LEU A 33 -18.05 -19.44 -16.50
N GLY A 34 -18.11 -18.49 -17.42
CA GLY A 34 -19.16 -17.48 -17.53
C GLY A 34 -20.56 -18.02 -17.84
N GLN A 35 -20.66 -19.27 -18.30
CA GLN A 35 -21.90 -20.00 -18.56
C GLN A 35 -22.16 -21.15 -17.56
N ASP A 36 -21.19 -21.47 -16.70
CA ASP A 36 -21.32 -22.56 -15.72
C ASP A 36 -22.26 -22.14 -14.59
N ARG A 37 -23.54 -22.47 -14.73
CA ARG A 37 -24.58 -22.11 -13.76
C ARG A 37 -24.29 -22.64 -12.35
N GLU A 38 -23.66 -23.80 -12.23
CA GLU A 38 -23.33 -24.37 -10.93
C GLU A 38 -22.22 -23.56 -10.25
N PHE A 39 -21.13 -23.29 -10.98
CA PHE A 39 -20.05 -22.44 -10.50
C PHE A 39 -20.55 -21.04 -10.12
N LEU A 40 -21.29 -20.38 -10.99
CA LEU A 40 -21.82 -19.04 -10.75
C LEU A 40 -22.79 -19.02 -9.55
N GLY A 41 -23.55 -20.09 -9.31
CA GLY A 41 -24.37 -20.26 -8.12
C GLY A 41 -23.54 -20.34 -6.84
N ARG A 42 -22.48 -21.17 -6.84
CA ARG A 42 -21.55 -21.31 -5.71
C ARG A 42 -20.77 -20.01 -5.44
N ALA A 43 -20.35 -19.30 -6.48
CA ALA A 43 -19.64 -18.02 -6.36
C ALA A 43 -20.51 -16.94 -5.70
N ARG A 44 -21.76 -16.79 -6.14
CA ARG A 44 -22.72 -15.87 -5.50
C ARG A 44 -22.99 -16.25 -4.04
N LYS A 45 -23.14 -17.55 -3.74
CA LYS A 45 -23.31 -18.03 -2.36
C LYS A 45 -22.09 -17.68 -1.48
N ALA A 46 -20.88 -17.87 -1.99
CA ALA A 46 -19.65 -17.52 -1.29
C ALA A 46 -19.56 -16.01 -1.04
N TRP A 47 -19.95 -15.20 -2.03
CA TRP A 47 -20.05 -13.75 -1.90
C TRP A 47 -21.04 -13.32 -0.82
N THR A 48 -22.28 -13.81 -0.86
CA THR A 48 -23.31 -13.43 0.13
C THR A 48 -22.99 -13.90 1.55
N THR A 49 -22.20 -14.96 1.69
CA THR A 49 -21.71 -15.40 3.01
C THR A 49 -20.73 -14.38 3.62
N GLY A 50 -19.97 -13.66 2.79
CA GLY A 50 -19.12 -12.55 3.23
C GLY A 50 -19.84 -11.20 3.28
N PHE A 51 -20.90 -11.04 2.48
CA PHE A 51 -21.64 -9.79 2.28
C PHE A 51 -23.15 -10.05 2.24
N GLU A 52 -23.76 -10.11 3.42
CA GLU A 52 -25.17 -10.50 3.58
C GLU A 52 -26.17 -9.46 3.04
N SER A 53 -25.74 -8.21 2.84
CA SER A 53 -26.61 -7.09 2.50
C SER A 53 -26.42 -6.57 1.07
N GLY A 54 -27.53 -6.35 0.37
CA GLY A 54 -27.55 -5.69 -0.94
C GLY A 54 -28.48 -6.35 -1.96
N SER A 55 -28.37 -5.91 -3.22
CA SER A 55 -29.04 -6.53 -4.36
C SER A 55 -28.57 -7.97 -4.58
N ARG A 56 -29.14 -8.68 -5.54
CA ARG A 56 -28.52 -9.92 -6.02
C ARG A 56 -27.09 -9.61 -6.53
N PRO A 57 -26.05 -10.36 -6.13
CA PRO A 57 -24.71 -10.18 -6.68
C PRO A 57 -24.68 -10.55 -8.15
N ARG A 58 -24.08 -9.67 -8.95
CA ARG A 58 -23.83 -9.85 -10.37
C ARG A 58 -22.41 -10.35 -10.61
N VAL A 59 -22.24 -11.30 -11.50
CA VAL A 59 -20.90 -11.80 -11.89
C VAL A 59 -20.37 -10.95 -13.05
N LEU A 60 -19.23 -10.30 -12.86
CA LEU A 60 -18.56 -9.47 -13.86
C LEU A 60 -17.61 -10.27 -14.73
N TRP A 61 -17.01 -11.33 -14.18
CA TRP A 61 -16.16 -12.30 -14.88
C TRP A 61 -16.08 -13.60 -14.09
N ALA A 62 -15.93 -14.74 -14.76
CA ALA A 62 -15.75 -16.04 -14.14
C ALA A 62 -14.85 -16.94 -14.98
N GLY A 63 -13.77 -17.47 -14.40
CA GLY A 63 -12.90 -18.37 -15.14
C GLY A 63 -11.90 -19.19 -14.33
N HIS A 64 -11.22 -20.09 -15.03
CA HIS A 64 -10.14 -20.87 -14.46
C HIS A 64 -8.86 -20.04 -14.32
N THR A 65 -8.14 -20.30 -13.22
CA THR A 65 -6.82 -19.71 -12.96
C THR A 65 -5.85 -20.80 -12.53
N PRO A 66 -4.54 -20.54 -12.50
CA PRO A 66 -3.56 -21.50 -11.99
C PRO A 66 -3.82 -21.99 -10.55
N ALA A 67 -4.55 -21.21 -9.74
CA ALA A 67 -4.91 -21.57 -8.36
C ALA A 67 -6.34 -22.11 -8.21
N GLY A 68 -7.00 -22.42 -9.33
CA GLY A 68 -8.37 -22.89 -9.39
C GLY A 68 -9.37 -21.81 -9.81
N PRO A 69 -10.67 -22.16 -9.84
CA PRO A 69 -11.73 -21.25 -10.28
C PRO A 69 -11.80 -19.96 -9.45
N ALA A 70 -12.06 -18.84 -10.12
CA ALA A 70 -12.28 -17.54 -9.52
C ALA A 70 -13.37 -16.75 -10.27
N ALA A 71 -13.95 -15.77 -9.59
CA ALA A 71 -14.94 -14.87 -10.17
C ALA A 71 -14.78 -13.46 -9.59
N LEU A 72 -15.06 -12.44 -10.40
CA LEU A 72 -15.23 -11.07 -9.97
C LEU A 72 -16.72 -10.77 -9.88
N LEU A 73 -17.17 -10.21 -8.76
CA LEU A 73 -18.57 -9.91 -8.51
C LEU A 73 -18.76 -8.43 -8.15
N THR A 74 -19.97 -7.95 -8.40
CA THR A 74 -20.45 -6.66 -7.92
C THR A 74 -21.85 -6.79 -7.33
N GLN A 75 -22.17 -5.97 -6.33
CA GLN A 75 -23.47 -5.93 -5.68
C GLN A 75 -23.79 -4.50 -5.28
N THR A 76 -25.04 -4.05 -5.46
CA THR A 76 -25.46 -2.76 -4.93
C THR A 76 -25.81 -2.92 -3.46
N ALA A 77 -25.15 -2.19 -2.57
CA ALA A 77 -25.45 -2.13 -1.13
C ALA A 77 -25.96 -0.74 -0.74
N VAL A 78 -26.73 -0.69 0.35
CA VAL A 78 -27.11 0.56 1.03
C VAL A 78 -26.28 0.64 2.30
N LEU A 79 -25.46 1.69 2.45
CA LEU A 79 -24.64 1.88 3.63
C LEU A 79 -25.47 2.46 4.79
N GLY A 80 -24.89 2.53 5.99
CA GLY A 80 -25.58 3.03 7.18
C GLY A 80 -26.08 4.48 7.09
N ASP A 81 -25.58 5.25 6.12
CA ASP A 81 -26.02 6.61 5.80
C ASP A 81 -27.17 6.66 4.76
N GLY A 82 -27.71 5.50 4.36
CA GLY A 82 -28.78 5.37 3.37
C GLY A 82 -28.32 5.55 1.92
N ARG A 83 -27.06 5.87 1.65
CA ARG A 83 -26.55 6.01 0.28
C ARG A 83 -26.34 4.64 -0.34
N ARG A 84 -26.67 4.56 -1.63
CA ARG A 84 -26.38 3.38 -2.46
C ARG A 84 -24.93 3.43 -2.92
N HIS A 85 -24.27 2.29 -2.85
CA HIS A 85 -22.93 2.06 -3.37
C HIS A 85 -22.88 0.73 -4.11
N SER A 86 -22.03 0.63 -5.12
CA SER A 86 -21.66 -0.68 -5.67
C SER A 86 -20.47 -1.21 -4.87
N VAL A 87 -20.58 -2.46 -4.45
CA VAL A 87 -19.55 -3.23 -3.76
C VAL A 87 -18.95 -4.17 -4.78
N GLN A 88 -17.65 -4.09 -5.05
CA GLN A 88 -16.95 -4.96 -6.00
C GLN A 88 -15.86 -5.76 -5.28
N GLY A 89 -15.68 -7.03 -5.65
CA GLY A 89 -14.58 -7.85 -5.14
C GLY A 89 -14.52 -9.24 -5.76
N TRP A 90 -13.54 -10.03 -5.32
CA TRP A 90 -13.26 -11.36 -5.87
C TRP A 90 -13.81 -12.48 -4.99
N VAL A 91 -14.19 -13.58 -5.63
CA VAL A 91 -14.34 -14.89 -5.02
C VAL A 91 -13.30 -15.82 -5.63
N ARG A 92 -12.59 -16.56 -4.80
CA ARG A 92 -11.55 -17.52 -5.23
C ARG A 92 -11.65 -18.85 -4.51
N THR A 93 -11.01 -19.87 -5.09
CA THR A 93 -10.83 -21.16 -4.43
C THR A 93 -9.74 -21.08 -3.38
N THR A 94 -10.02 -21.52 -2.15
CA THR A 94 -9.06 -21.62 -1.05
C THR A 94 -9.37 -22.88 -0.24
N GLY A 95 -8.40 -23.80 -0.14
CA GLY A 95 -8.61 -25.10 0.52
C GLY A 95 -9.77 -25.91 -0.09
N GLY A 96 -9.94 -25.84 -1.41
CA GLY A 96 -11.01 -26.53 -2.15
C GLY A 96 -12.41 -25.91 -2.03
N LYS A 97 -12.56 -24.76 -1.34
CA LYS A 97 -13.85 -24.06 -1.19
C LYS A 97 -13.76 -22.65 -1.78
N LEU A 98 -14.84 -22.19 -2.41
CA LEU A 98 -14.95 -20.79 -2.84
C LEU A 98 -15.15 -19.88 -1.62
N ARG A 99 -14.41 -18.78 -1.57
CA ARG A 99 -14.49 -17.75 -0.53
C ARG A 99 -14.38 -16.38 -1.17
N ALA A 100 -15.18 -15.43 -0.67
CA ALA A 100 -14.97 -14.02 -0.97
C ALA A 100 -13.63 -13.56 -0.36
N VAL A 101 -12.92 -12.73 -1.10
CA VAL A 101 -11.70 -12.06 -0.63
C VAL A 101 -12.10 -10.92 0.31
N GLY A 102 -11.36 -10.74 1.41
CA GLY A 102 -11.79 -9.89 2.53
C GLY A 102 -11.91 -8.38 2.23
N VAL A 103 -11.29 -7.88 1.15
CA VAL A 103 -11.41 -6.48 0.77
C VAL A 103 -12.46 -6.33 -0.32
N VAL A 104 -13.41 -5.43 -0.07
CA VAL A 104 -14.37 -4.99 -1.07
C VAL A 104 -14.28 -3.51 -1.30
N ARG A 105 -14.46 -3.10 -2.55
CA ARG A 105 -14.44 -1.70 -2.95
C ARG A 105 -15.83 -1.11 -2.93
N LEU A 106 -15.96 0.03 -2.28
CA LEU A 106 -17.14 0.89 -2.38
C LEU A 106 -16.93 1.87 -3.52
N VAL A 107 -17.68 1.71 -4.60
CA VAL A 107 -17.65 2.59 -5.77
C VAL A 107 -19.03 3.23 -5.98
N PRO A 108 -19.12 4.35 -6.73
CA PRO A 108 -20.42 4.93 -7.05
C PRO A 108 -21.34 3.89 -7.72
N PRO A 109 -22.66 3.95 -7.49
CA PRO A 109 -23.61 3.00 -8.07
C PRO A 109 -23.44 2.83 -9.57
N GLY A 110 -23.42 1.58 -10.03
CA GLY A 110 -23.29 1.24 -11.45
C GLY A 110 -21.87 1.41 -12.01
N THR A 111 -20.91 1.80 -11.18
CA THR A 111 -19.50 1.90 -11.58
C THR A 111 -18.81 0.56 -11.41
N VAL A 112 -17.97 0.22 -12.38
CA VAL A 112 -17.06 -0.92 -12.34
C VAL A 112 -15.64 -0.37 -12.47
N VAL A 113 -14.73 -0.82 -11.61
CA VAL A 113 -13.35 -0.32 -11.59
C VAL A 113 -12.36 -1.45 -11.80
N PRO A 114 -11.17 -1.18 -12.37
CA PRO A 114 -10.15 -2.20 -12.51
C PRO A 114 -9.82 -2.79 -11.14
N SER A 115 -9.65 -4.10 -11.09
CA SER A 115 -9.27 -4.80 -9.87
C SER A 115 -8.33 -5.94 -10.16
N ALA A 116 -7.46 -6.24 -9.20
CA ALA A 116 -6.52 -7.33 -9.30
C ALA A 116 -6.59 -8.28 -8.09
N LEU A 117 -6.15 -9.50 -8.32
CA LEU A 117 -6.09 -10.58 -7.33
C LEU A 117 -4.79 -11.37 -7.48
N LEU A 118 -4.09 -11.61 -6.38
CA LEU A 118 -2.90 -12.46 -6.37
C LEU A 118 -3.25 -13.90 -5.98
N LEU A 119 -2.86 -14.84 -6.83
CA LEU A 119 -3.18 -16.25 -6.71
C LEU A 119 -1.93 -17.12 -6.64
N GLY A 120 -2.12 -18.35 -6.15
CA GLY A 120 -1.05 -19.33 -5.94
C GLY A 120 -0.42 -19.22 -4.55
N ALA A 121 0.18 -20.31 -4.07
CA ALA A 121 0.84 -20.35 -2.76
C ALA A 121 2.01 -19.35 -2.67
N GLN A 122 2.67 -19.07 -3.79
CA GLN A 122 3.76 -18.10 -3.89
C GLN A 122 3.31 -16.74 -4.44
N ARG A 123 1.99 -16.52 -4.62
CA ARG A 123 1.43 -15.28 -5.18
C ARG A 123 2.03 -14.90 -6.55
N ASP A 124 2.36 -15.89 -7.36
CA ASP A 124 3.04 -15.74 -8.65
C ASP A 124 2.08 -15.61 -9.84
N SER A 125 0.77 -15.57 -9.59
CA SER A 125 -0.27 -15.42 -10.61
C SER A 125 -1.14 -14.20 -10.30
N LEU A 126 -1.06 -13.17 -11.12
CA LEU A 126 -1.88 -11.97 -11.03
C LEU A 126 -3.09 -12.11 -11.97
N VAL A 127 -4.30 -12.14 -11.41
CA VAL A 127 -5.52 -11.98 -12.20
C VAL A 127 -5.89 -10.50 -12.17
N LEU A 128 -5.93 -9.87 -13.32
CA LEU A 128 -6.23 -8.46 -13.48
C LEU A 128 -7.49 -8.30 -14.33
N ALA A 129 -8.53 -7.72 -13.77
CA ALA A 129 -9.71 -7.30 -14.49
C ALA A 129 -9.59 -5.81 -14.83
N ASP A 130 -9.54 -5.49 -16.12
CA ASP A 130 -9.45 -4.11 -16.62
C ASP A 130 -10.84 -3.49 -16.85
N LEU A 131 -11.82 -4.34 -17.16
CA LEU A 131 -13.24 -4.04 -17.33
C LEU A 131 -13.46 -2.87 -18.31
N GLY A 132 -12.67 -2.86 -19.39
CA GLY A 132 -12.75 -1.87 -20.47
C GLY A 132 -12.00 -0.57 -20.20
N ARG A 133 -11.29 -0.46 -19.06
CA ARG A 133 -10.39 0.67 -18.78
C ARG A 133 -8.93 0.25 -19.02
N PRO A 134 -8.11 1.08 -19.69
CA PRO A 134 -6.69 0.75 -19.88
C PRO A 134 -5.98 0.58 -18.55
N VAL A 135 -5.32 -0.56 -18.35
CA VAL A 135 -4.44 -0.81 -17.21
C VAL A 135 -3.02 -0.99 -17.72
N GLU A 136 -2.08 -0.39 -17.00
CA GLU A 136 -0.65 -0.58 -17.22
C GLU A 136 -0.04 -1.36 -16.04
N LEU A 137 0.87 -2.26 -16.37
CA LEU A 137 1.69 -3.01 -15.43
C LEU A 137 3.13 -2.53 -15.53
N SER A 138 3.80 -2.41 -14.39
CA SER A 138 5.24 -2.28 -14.33
C SER A 138 5.82 -3.36 -13.43
N GLN A 139 6.64 -4.24 -14.00
CA GLN A 139 7.43 -5.22 -13.23
C GLN A 139 8.81 -4.69 -12.84
N ASP A 140 9.22 -3.59 -13.45
CA ASP A 140 10.49 -2.95 -13.17
C ASP A 140 10.34 -1.91 -12.06
N PHE A 141 11.40 -1.76 -11.29
CA PHE A 141 11.59 -0.63 -10.38
C PHE A 141 13.04 -0.21 -10.44
N GLY A 142 13.27 1.06 -10.72
CA GLY A 142 14.59 1.67 -10.75
C GLY A 142 14.57 3.02 -10.03
N ILE A 143 15.77 3.59 -9.85
CA ILE A 143 15.96 4.93 -9.31
C ILE A 143 16.68 5.76 -10.37
N ASP A 144 16.15 6.94 -10.69
CA ASP A 144 16.79 7.86 -11.64
C ASP A 144 18.03 8.54 -11.01
N PRO A 145 18.88 9.23 -11.79
CA PRO A 145 20.05 9.94 -11.24
C PRO A 145 19.72 11.02 -10.19
N ALA A 146 18.46 11.46 -10.11
CA ALA A 146 17.99 12.41 -9.09
C ALA A 146 17.47 11.70 -7.83
N GLY A 147 17.62 10.38 -7.71
CA GLY A 147 17.17 9.62 -6.54
C GLY A 147 15.65 9.42 -6.50
N ARG A 148 14.93 9.59 -7.61
CA ARG A 148 13.49 9.39 -7.69
C ARG A 148 13.17 7.98 -8.19
N PRO A 149 12.19 7.29 -7.59
CA PRO A 149 11.71 6.03 -8.12
C PRO A 149 11.13 6.21 -9.52
N VAL A 150 11.46 5.28 -10.40
CA VAL A 150 10.96 5.21 -11.77
C VAL A 150 10.48 3.80 -12.08
N ARG A 151 9.44 3.73 -12.91
CA ARG A 151 8.79 2.51 -13.35
C ARG A 151 8.56 2.56 -14.86
N ASN A 152 8.84 1.45 -15.53
CA ASN A 152 8.51 1.27 -16.94
C ASN A 152 7.11 0.66 -17.02
N TRP A 153 6.15 1.46 -17.48
CA TRP A 153 4.75 1.06 -17.56
C TRP A 153 4.45 0.53 -18.94
N ALA A 154 3.89 -0.69 -19.01
CA ALA A 154 3.46 -1.32 -20.24
C ALA A 154 1.95 -1.57 -20.18
N PRO A 155 1.21 -1.30 -21.27
CA PRO A 155 -0.21 -1.61 -21.33
C PRO A 155 -0.43 -3.11 -21.19
N VAL A 156 -1.41 -3.50 -20.38
CA VAL A 156 -1.86 -4.88 -20.29
C VAL A 156 -2.94 -5.12 -21.33
N THR A 157 -2.77 -6.18 -22.13
CA THR A 157 -3.82 -6.68 -23.02
C THR A 157 -4.64 -7.73 -22.29
N SER A 158 -5.96 -7.59 -22.32
CA SER A 158 -6.90 -8.54 -21.75
C SER A 158 -7.71 -9.26 -22.81
N ALA A 159 -8.07 -10.50 -22.49
CA ALA A 159 -9.09 -11.23 -23.21
C ALA A 159 -10.37 -11.15 -22.39
N GLU A 160 -11.45 -10.67 -22.99
CA GLU A 160 -12.76 -10.57 -22.31
C GLU A 160 -12.72 -9.72 -21.02
N GLY A 161 -11.83 -8.71 -20.98
CA GLY A 161 -11.69 -7.79 -19.86
C GLY A 161 -10.88 -8.33 -18.68
N VAL A 162 -10.27 -9.52 -18.79
CA VAL A 162 -9.36 -10.09 -17.79
C VAL A 162 -8.04 -10.57 -18.41
N SER A 163 -6.96 -10.40 -17.67
CA SER A 163 -5.63 -10.96 -17.97
C SER A 163 -5.14 -11.79 -16.79
N ILE A 164 -4.54 -12.93 -17.09
CA ILE A 164 -3.81 -13.73 -16.10
C ILE A 164 -2.33 -13.61 -16.42
N ILE A 165 -1.59 -12.94 -15.55
CA ILE A 165 -0.18 -12.60 -15.74
C ILE A 165 0.65 -13.39 -14.73
N ARG A 166 1.68 -14.08 -15.22
CA ARG A 166 2.67 -14.70 -14.35
C ARG A 166 3.65 -13.65 -13.85
N LEU A 167 3.80 -13.58 -12.53
CA LEU A 167 4.77 -12.73 -11.86
C LEU A 167 6.00 -13.56 -11.46
N PRO A 168 7.19 -12.95 -11.38
CA PRO A 168 8.33 -13.60 -10.77
C PRO A 168 8.01 -13.94 -9.31
N ALA A 169 7.99 -15.23 -8.97
CA ALA A 169 7.69 -15.69 -7.61
C ALA A 169 8.70 -15.11 -6.62
N ARG A 170 8.22 -14.45 -5.57
CA ARG A 170 9.05 -13.93 -4.47
C ARG A 170 8.28 -14.07 -3.16
N THR A 171 8.80 -14.88 -2.25
CA THR A 171 8.18 -15.08 -0.94
C THR A 171 8.15 -13.76 -0.17
N GLY A 172 6.95 -13.31 0.20
CA GLY A 172 6.75 -12.15 1.09
C GLY A 172 7.05 -10.78 0.49
N ARG A 173 7.27 -10.65 -0.83
CA ARG A 173 7.54 -9.37 -1.49
C ARG A 173 6.81 -9.25 -2.82
N LEU A 174 6.17 -8.10 -3.04
CA LEU A 174 5.60 -7.72 -4.33
C LEU A 174 6.44 -6.59 -4.92
N ARG A 175 6.97 -6.83 -6.13
CA ARG A 175 7.79 -5.84 -6.86
C ARG A 175 7.16 -5.56 -8.21
N PHE A 176 5.94 -5.03 -8.18
CA PHE A 176 5.28 -4.53 -9.37
C PHE A 176 4.31 -3.40 -9.01
N GLY A 177 3.95 -2.59 -10.00
CA GLY A 177 2.91 -1.59 -9.90
C GLY A 177 1.80 -1.88 -10.91
N LEU A 178 0.56 -1.52 -10.56
CA LEU A 178 -0.56 -1.46 -11.49
C LEU A 178 -1.18 -0.07 -11.43
N ARG A 179 -1.52 0.49 -12.58
CA ARG A 179 -2.23 1.77 -12.67
C ARG A 179 -3.21 1.80 -13.84
N SER A 180 -4.21 2.67 -13.75
CA SER A 180 -5.12 3.05 -14.82
C SER A 180 -5.04 4.58 -14.97
N GLY A 181 -4.24 5.05 -15.93
CA GLY A 181 -3.89 6.46 -16.03
C GLY A 181 -2.98 6.87 -14.87
N THR A 182 -3.41 7.81 -14.04
CA THR A 182 -2.66 8.24 -12.84
C THR A 182 -3.11 7.53 -11.57
N GLU A 183 -4.20 6.75 -11.63
CA GLU A 183 -4.78 6.06 -10.47
C GLU A 183 -4.14 4.69 -10.30
N ARG A 184 -3.77 4.32 -9.08
CA ARG A 184 -3.36 2.95 -8.75
C ARG A 184 -4.57 2.02 -8.87
N VAL A 185 -4.40 0.88 -9.53
CA VAL A 185 -5.37 -0.22 -9.43
C VAL A 185 -5.17 -0.86 -8.06
N GLU A 186 -6.19 -1.34 -7.35
CA GLU A 186 -5.92 -2.06 -6.08
C GLU A 186 -5.76 -3.58 -6.31
N ILE A 187 -5.09 -4.25 -5.37
CA ILE A 187 -5.06 -5.71 -5.26
C ILE A 187 -5.93 -6.09 -4.07
N ASP A 188 -7.04 -6.76 -4.33
CA ASP A 188 -8.09 -6.96 -3.32
C ASP A 188 -7.67 -7.96 -2.22
N ASP A 189 -6.64 -8.78 -2.43
CA ASP A 189 -6.11 -9.68 -1.39
C ASP A 189 -4.78 -9.23 -0.78
N LEU A 190 -4.38 -7.97 -1.01
CA LEU A 190 -3.13 -7.43 -0.46
C LEU A 190 -3.10 -7.47 1.07
N GLY A 191 -4.27 -7.23 1.70
CA GLY A 191 -4.43 -7.31 3.15
C GLY A 191 -4.26 -8.72 3.72
N GLU A 192 -4.53 -9.77 2.93
CA GLU A 192 -4.27 -11.16 3.35
C GLU A 192 -2.78 -11.53 3.25
N MET A 193 -1.99 -10.75 2.49
CA MET A 193 -0.53 -10.88 2.47
C MET A 193 0.15 -10.15 3.63
N ALA A 194 -0.47 -9.08 4.12
CA ALA A 194 -0.09 -8.46 5.37
C ALA A 194 -0.52 -9.39 6.51
N THR A 195 0.41 -10.19 7.05
CA THR A 195 0.18 -10.92 8.30
C THR A 195 -0.42 -10.00 9.37
N PRO A 196 -1.27 -10.49 10.30
CA PRO A 196 -1.97 -9.66 11.30
C PRO A 196 -1.04 -8.91 12.27
N THR A 197 0.26 -9.15 12.24
CA THR A 197 1.27 -8.15 12.59
C THR A 197 1.34 -7.13 11.46
N SER A 198 0.32 -6.27 11.35
CA SER A 198 0.21 -5.25 10.32
C SER A 198 1.58 -4.59 10.08
N PRO A 199 2.01 -4.39 8.82
CA PRO A 199 3.23 -3.65 8.46
C PRO A 199 3.33 -2.21 8.99
N GLY A 200 2.38 -1.77 9.84
CA GLY A 200 2.49 -0.60 10.69
C GLY A 200 3.38 -0.78 11.93
N ASP A 201 3.73 -1.99 12.36
CA ASP A 201 4.35 -2.18 13.69
C ASP A 201 5.89 -2.16 13.74
N ARG A 202 6.55 -1.92 12.61
CA ARG A 202 7.93 -1.37 12.62
C ARG A 202 7.99 0.06 12.11
N ARG A 203 6.91 0.82 12.30
CA ARG A 203 7.03 2.27 12.34
C ARG A 203 7.82 2.67 13.57
N LEU A 204 9.04 3.15 13.35
CA LEU A 204 9.92 3.70 14.35
C LEU A 204 9.48 5.12 14.65
N ASP A 205 8.42 5.22 15.45
CA ASP A 205 7.97 6.50 15.97
C ASP A 205 9.00 7.03 16.97
N ARG A 206 9.59 8.18 16.66
CA ARG A 206 10.56 8.87 17.52
C ARG A 206 10.14 10.31 17.70
N THR A 207 10.32 10.82 18.91
CA THR A 207 10.08 12.22 19.24
C THR A 207 11.39 12.77 19.80
N LEU A 208 12.00 13.68 19.04
CA LEU A 208 13.25 14.32 19.42
C LEU A 208 13.02 15.31 20.58
N PRO A 209 14.07 15.64 21.35
CA PRO A 209 13.99 16.65 22.40
C PRO A 209 13.43 17.98 21.87
N GLY A 210 12.50 18.58 22.61
CA GLY A 210 11.88 19.86 22.25
C GLY A 210 10.83 19.80 21.13
N ALA A 211 10.44 18.62 20.66
CA ALA A 211 9.41 18.46 19.63
C ALA A 211 8.06 19.07 20.07
N GLY A 212 7.52 19.97 19.25
CA GLY A 212 6.13 20.44 19.39
C GLY A 212 5.10 19.43 18.87
N ALA A 213 3.81 19.76 18.98
CA ALA A 213 2.71 18.95 18.48
C ALA A 213 2.61 19.00 16.95
N ALA A 214 3.45 18.24 16.24
CA ALA A 214 3.31 17.97 14.80
C ALA A 214 2.43 16.73 14.57
N THR A 215 1.18 16.80 15.00
CA THR A 215 0.21 15.70 14.84
C THR A 215 -0.46 15.77 13.47
N GLY A 216 -0.64 14.61 12.82
CA GLY A 216 -1.38 14.52 11.55
C GLY A 216 -0.55 14.71 10.28
N TRP A 217 0.76 14.98 10.38
CA TRP A 217 1.66 15.08 9.23
C TRP A 217 2.15 13.70 8.80
N ASP A 218 1.29 12.96 8.12
CA ASP A 218 1.58 11.63 7.64
C ASP A 218 1.29 11.58 6.14
N VAL A 219 2.33 11.42 5.31
CA VAL A 219 2.23 11.36 3.85
C VAL A 219 1.18 10.36 3.42
N SER A 220 1.11 9.20 4.08
CA SER A 220 0.17 8.13 3.75
C SER A 220 -1.29 8.47 4.05
N LYS A 221 -1.55 9.55 4.79
CA LYS A 221 -2.89 10.01 5.19
C LYS A 221 -3.28 11.34 4.54
N LEU A 222 -2.42 11.90 3.69
CA LEU A 222 -2.74 13.15 3.01
C LEU A 222 -3.92 12.93 2.04
N PRO A 223 -4.89 13.86 1.97
CA PRO A 223 -5.98 13.76 1.02
C PRO A 223 -5.47 13.60 -0.42
N GLY A 224 -5.94 12.57 -1.11
CA GLY A 224 -5.53 12.27 -2.49
C GLY A 224 -4.13 11.69 -2.64
N TYR A 225 -3.44 11.37 -1.54
CA TYR A 225 -2.23 10.56 -1.62
C TYR A 225 -2.59 9.14 -2.05
N ASP A 226 -2.32 8.86 -3.31
CA ASP A 226 -2.24 7.51 -3.85
C ASP A 226 -0.78 7.27 -4.18
N ASP A 227 -0.24 6.10 -3.82
CA ASP A 227 1.17 5.82 -4.06
C ASP A 227 1.39 5.54 -5.55
N PRO A 228 1.97 6.48 -6.32
CA PRO A 228 2.04 6.31 -7.77
C PRO A 228 3.09 5.26 -8.16
N TYR A 229 3.85 4.74 -7.20
CA TYR A 229 4.92 3.77 -7.41
C TYR A 229 4.52 2.36 -6.97
N GLY A 230 3.23 2.07 -6.77
CA GLY A 230 2.72 0.71 -6.69
C GLY A 230 2.39 0.22 -5.27
N TYR A 231 2.52 -1.08 -5.07
CA TYR A 231 2.03 -1.76 -3.87
C TYR A 231 3.12 -1.96 -2.83
N GLN A 232 2.75 -1.85 -1.55
CA GLN A 232 3.65 -2.00 -0.42
C GLN A 232 3.28 -3.27 0.36
N VAL A 233 4.01 -4.37 0.14
CA VAL A 233 4.04 -5.51 1.06
C VAL A 233 5.48 -5.89 1.30
N GLN A 234 6.07 -5.27 2.31
CA GLN A 234 7.41 -5.55 2.81
C GLN A 234 7.37 -5.51 4.34
N PRO A 235 7.11 -6.65 4.99
CA PRO A 235 6.98 -6.69 6.45
C PRO A 235 8.30 -6.43 7.18
N ASP A 236 9.44 -6.48 6.49
CA ASP A 236 10.79 -6.43 7.06
C ASP A 236 11.45 -5.04 7.03
N LEU A 237 10.96 -4.08 6.25
CA LEU A 237 11.56 -2.75 6.19
C LEU A 237 11.01 -1.82 7.28
N PRO A 238 11.87 -1.30 8.18
CA PRO A 238 11.43 -0.31 9.16
C PRO A 238 11.03 0.99 8.44
N SER A 239 9.87 1.52 8.79
CA SER A 239 9.48 2.89 8.42
C SER A 239 9.88 3.83 9.55
N TRP A 240 10.50 4.95 9.25
CA TRP A 240 10.83 5.98 10.24
C TRP A 240 9.69 6.98 10.30
N TYR A 241 9.36 7.43 11.51
CA TYR A 241 8.52 8.60 11.72
C TYR A 241 9.08 9.42 12.89
N VAL A 242 9.93 10.38 12.55
CA VAL A 242 10.67 11.20 13.50
C VAL A 242 10.00 12.57 13.61
N ARG A 243 9.57 12.95 14.80
CA ARG A 243 9.04 14.29 15.13
C ARG A 243 10.11 15.11 15.85
N GLY A 244 10.24 16.38 15.52
CA GLY A 244 11.21 17.27 16.14
C GLY A 244 10.84 18.74 16.03
N THR A 245 11.76 19.59 16.44
CA THR A 245 11.69 21.04 16.28
C THR A 245 13.00 21.51 15.67
N LEU A 246 12.92 22.34 14.63
CA LEU A 246 14.07 22.92 13.95
C LEU A 246 14.74 23.99 14.82
N PRO A 247 15.98 24.41 14.50
CA PRO A 247 16.66 25.51 15.21
C PRO A 247 15.85 26.82 15.22
N ASP A 248 15.04 27.05 14.19
CA ASP A 248 14.14 28.21 14.05
C ASP A 248 12.77 28.03 14.74
N ARG A 249 12.63 26.97 15.54
CA ARG A 249 11.42 26.58 16.29
C ARG A 249 10.25 26.07 15.46
N ARG A 250 10.38 25.91 14.14
CA ARG A 250 9.31 25.26 13.36
C ARG A 250 9.24 23.76 13.66
N PRO A 251 8.03 23.16 13.69
CA PRO A 251 7.89 21.72 13.82
C PRO A 251 8.50 20.99 12.61
N LEU A 252 9.09 19.83 12.88
CA LEU A 252 9.68 18.93 11.88
C LEU A 252 9.02 17.56 11.97
N VAL A 253 8.69 16.98 10.82
CA VAL A 253 8.46 15.53 10.69
C VAL A 253 9.34 14.98 9.59
N VAL A 254 9.98 13.85 9.84
CA VAL A 254 10.63 13.01 8.83
C VAL A 254 9.94 11.67 8.80
N GLN A 255 9.50 11.27 7.61
CA GLN A 255 8.83 10.00 7.40
C GLN A 255 9.56 9.20 6.32
N THR A 256 9.71 7.89 6.52
CA THR A 256 10.02 6.99 5.41
C THR A 256 8.82 6.11 5.08
N VAL A 257 8.53 5.99 3.79
CA VAL A 257 7.46 5.13 3.26
C VAL A 257 8.12 3.99 2.49
N PRO A 258 8.02 2.73 2.96
CA PRO A 258 8.59 1.57 2.29
C PRO A 258 8.18 1.49 0.81
N ALA A 259 9.10 1.09 -0.06
CA ALA A 259 8.89 0.94 -1.50
C ALA A 259 9.92 -0.03 -2.11
N ASP A 260 9.45 -1.07 -2.79
CA ASP A 260 10.20 -2.16 -3.46
C ASP A 260 11.43 -2.74 -2.74
N ASP A 261 12.60 -2.12 -2.84
CA ASP A 261 13.84 -2.58 -2.19
C ASP A 261 14.41 -1.53 -1.22
N GLY A 262 13.57 -0.66 -0.67
CA GLY A 262 13.98 0.43 0.18
C GLY A 262 12.82 1.27 0.70
N ALA A 263 13.05 2.56 0.89
CA ALA A 263 12.03 3.49 1.35
C ALA A 263 12.22 4.88 0.75
N ARG A 264 11.12 5.54 0.43
CA ARG A 264 11.11 6.96 0.08
C ARG A 264 11.15 7.78 1.35
N ALA A 265 12.01 8.77 1.41
CA ALA A 265 12.08 9.69 2.53
C ALA A 265 11.35 10.99 2.20
N PHE A 266 10.60 11.48 3.18
CA PHE A 266 9.89 12.75 3.13
C PHE A 266 10.19 13.54 4.39
N TYR A 267 10.13 14.87 4.29
CA TYR A 267 10.16 15.74 5.44
C TYR A 267 9.09 16.84 5.35
N PHE A 268 8.68 17.36 6.50
CA PHE A 268 7.72 18.44 6.66
C PHE A 268 8.36 19.54 7.52
N LEU A 269 8.32 20.80 7.07
CA LEU A 269 8.95 21.95 7.76
C LEU A 269 7.90 23.00 8.10
N GLY A 270 7.45 23.03 9.35
CA GLY A 270 6.49 24.03 9.84
C GLY A 270 5.10 23.99 9.19
N SER A 271 4.84 23.08 8.26
CA SER A 271 3.57 22.94 7.54
C SER A 271 3.29 21.47 7.23
N GLY A 272 2.02 21.16 6.94
CA GLY A 272 1.60 19.81 6.50
C GLY A 272 1.97 19.47 5.05
N THR A 273 2.76 20.31 4.37
CA THR A 273 3.21 20.05 3.00
C THR A 273 4.47 19.19 3.03
N PRO A 274 4.45 17.97 2.45
CA PRO A 274 5.62 17.11 2.41
C PRO A 274 6.60 17.56 1.32
N HIS A 275 7.88 17.37 1.59
CA HIS A 275 8.96 17.48 0.61
C HIS A 275 9.61 16.12 0.41
N TYR A 276 9.80 15.72 -0.85
CA TYR A 276 10.49 14.48 -1.18
C TYR A 276 12.00 14.65 -0.99
N ALA A 277 12.61 13.75 -0.23
CA ALA A 277 14.02 13.80 0.15
C ALA A 277 14.89 12.76 -0.56
N GLY A 278 14.30 11.92 -1.41
CA GLY A 278 15.00 10.86 -2.13
C GLY A 278 14.60 9.44 -1.71
N PHE A 279 15.12 8.47 -2.46
CA PHE A 279 14.96 7.06 -2.20
C PHE A 279 16.16 6.54 -1.39
N ARG A 280 15.89 5.64 -0.46
CA ARG A 280 16.87 5.04 0.44
C ARG A 280 16.84 3.53 0.30
N PRO A 281 17.94 2.88 -0.11
CA PRO A 281 18.03 1.43 -0.16
C PRO A 281 17.70 0.76 1.19
N ALA A 282 17.16 -0.45 1.13
CA ALA A 282 16.92 -1.28 2.31
C ALA A 282 18.21 -1.50 3.10
N GLY A 283 18.08 -1.57 4.43
CA GLY A 283 19.22 -1.79 5.34
C GLY A 283 20.06 -0.55 5.64
N GLU A 284 19.82 0.57 4.95
CA GLU A 284 20.51 1.83 5.28
C GLU A 284 19.90 2.53 6.50
N PHE A 285 20.77 3.19 7.26
CA PHE A 285 20.41 4.06 8.38
C PHE A 285 19.83 5.38 7.88
N LEU A 286 18.84 5.94 8.59
CA LEU A 286 18.26 7.23 8.26
C LEU A 286 19.36 8.29 8.22
N ARG A 287 19.46 8.97 7.08
CA ARG A 287 20.36 10.09 6.84
C ARG A 287 19.68 11.04 5.86
N LEU A 288 19.33 12.22 6.31
CA LEU A 288 18.61 13.21 5.52
C LEU A 288 19.12 14.60 5.87
N ARG A 289 19.75 15.26 4.90
CA ARG A 289 20.17 16.66 5.04
C ARG A 289 18.97 17.57 4.74
N LEU A 290 18.62 18.42 5.70
CA LEU A 290 17.55 19.39 5.55
C LEU A 290 18.04 20.61 4.75
N PRO A 291 17.15 21.32 4.05
CA PRO A 291 17.52 22.54 3.32
C PRO A 291 18.02 23.64 4.26
N ASP A 292 18.58 24.71 3.69
CA ASP A 292 18.91 25.96 4.39
C ASP A 292 19.77 25.81 5.66
N GLN A 293 20.65 24.80 5.69
CA GLN A 293 21.50 24.50 6.86
C GLN A 293 20.68 24.23 8.15
N LEU A 294 19.46 23.72 8.01
CA LEU A 294 18.58 23.42 9.16
C LEU A 294 19.01 22.17 9.94
N GLY A 295 19.95 21.38 9.41
CA GLY A 295 20.56 20.25 10.09
C GLY A 295 20.56 18.96 9.27
N ILE A 296 20.95 17.87 9.92
CA ILE A 296 20.97 16.52 9.35
C ILE A 296 20.21 15.59 10.28
N ILE A 297 19.14 14.97 9.78
CA ILE A 297 18.42 13.93 10.51
C ILE A 297 19.15 12.62 10.30
N VAL A 298 19.51 11.98 11.41
CA VAL A 298 20.06 10.62 11.42
C VAL A 298 19.24 9.68 12.29
N GLY A 299 19.25 8.40 11.96
CA GLY A 299 18.63 7.38 12.79
C GLY A 299 19.10 5.97 12.46
N TYR A 300 19.34 5.17 13.49
CA TYR A 300 19.70 3.76 13.38
C TYR A 300 18.96 2.98 14.46
N LEU A 301 18.06 2.06 14.07
CA LEU A 301 17.21 1.34 15.01
C LEU A 301 18.02 0.70 16.15
N ASN A 302 17.70 1.06 17.40
CA ASN A 302 18.35 0.55 18.60
C ASN A 302 19.88 0.78 18.66
N GLY A 303 20.43 1.69 17.86
CA GLY A 303 21.85 2.05 17.87
C GLY A 303 22.14 3.24 18.76
N ALA A 304 23.39 3.36 19.22
CA ALA A 304 23.92 4.59 19.80
C ALA A 304 24.56 5.46 18.72
N LEU A 305 24.41 6.78 18.84
CA LEU A 305 24.85 7.76 17.85
C LEU A 305 25.83 8.76 18.47
N ARG A 306 26.92 9.04 17.75
CA ARG A 306 27.83 10.16 18.02
C ARG A 306 28.13 10.89 16.73
N TYR A 307 28.50 12.16 16.81
CA TYR A 307 28.77 12.97 15.62
C TYR A 307 29.94 13.91 15.84
N ARG A 308 30.55 14.39 14.76
CA ARG A 308 31.52 15.49 14.83
C ARG A 308 31.38 16.44 13.65
N ALA A 309 31.67 17.71 13.90
CA ALA A 309 31.78 18.74 12.88
C ALA A 309 33.23 18.84 12.40
N GLY A 310 33.48 18.50 11.13
CA GLY A 310 34.84 18.48 10.57
C GLY A 310 35.80 17.57 11.34
N GLY A 311 36.97 18.11 11.69
CA GLY A 311 38.01 17.42 12.47
C GLY A 311 37.89 17.56 13.99
N GLY A 312 36.77 18.08 14.50
CA GLY A 312 36.56 18.29 15.93
C GLY A 312 36.30 16.99 16.73
N ASP A 313 36.05 17.18 18.02
CA ASP A 313 35.75 16.09 18.96
C ASP A 313 34.41 15.40 18.66
N TRP A 314 34.32 14.13 19.05
CA TRP A 314 33.09 13.35 18.96
C TRP A 314 32.10 13.72 20.07
N LEU A 315 30.96 14.28 19.68
CA LEU A 315 29.85 14.66 20.55
C LEU A 315 28.79 13.56 20.60
N PRO A 316 28.14 13.32 21.75
CA PRO A 316 27.04 12.37 21.86
C PRO A 316 25.77 12.89 21.17
N ALA A 317 24.97 11.99 20.60
CA ALA A 317 23.59 12.26 20.20
C ALA A 317 22.63 11.40 21.04
N THR A 318 21.50 11.98 21.42
CA THR A 318 20.53 11.32 22.31
C THR A 318 19.67 10.33 21.55
N GLY A 319 19.66 9.07 22.00
CA GLY A 319 18.79 8.03 21.45
C GLY A 319 19.27 7.46 20.13
N ASP A 320 18.35 6.81 19.41
CA ASP A 320 18.60 6.09 18.17
C ASP A 320 18.17 6.88 16.92
N ALA A 321 17.76 8.14 17.11
CA ALA A 321 17.55 9.15 16.08
C ALA A 321 17.83 10.56 16.62
N ALA A 322 18.39 11.43 15.79
CA ALA A 322 18.76 12.79 16.19
C ALA A 322 18.69 13.80 15.02
N LEU A 323 18.42 15.06 15.35
CA LEU A 323 18.67 16.21 14.48
C LEU A 323 20.04 16.80 14.83
N LEU A 324 20.99 16.62 13.94
CA LEU A 324 22.37 17.07 14.12
C LEU A 324 22.57 18.47 13.50
N PRO A 325 23.54 19.26 14.00
CA PRO A 325 23.92 20.53 13.37
C PRO A 325 24.30 20.35 11.90
N ALA A 326 24.02 21.34 11.06
CA ALA A 326 24.31 21.25 9.62
C ALA A 326 25.81 21.15 9.28
N ALA A 327 26.68 21.63 10.17
CA ALA A 327 28.13 21.48 10.07
C ALA A 327 28.65 20.06 10.40
N THR A 328 27.77 19.13 10.75
CA THR A 328 28.16 17.74 11.00
C THR A 328 28.75 17.13 9.73
N ALA A 329 29.97 16.63 9.83
CA ALA A 329 30.67 15.99 8.71
C ALA A 329 30.63 14.47 8.81
N GLN A 330 30.60 13.93 10.03
CA GLN A 330 30.67 12.49 10.26
C GLN A 330 29.76 12.07 11.42
N VAL A 331 29.27 10.84 11.31
CA VAL A 331 28.47 10.17 12.33
C VAL A 331 29.07 8.80 12.60
N GLU A 332 29.23 8.47 13.87
CA GLU A 332 29.59 7.15 14.37
C GLU A 332 28.30 6.49 14.86
N ILE A 333 28.05 5.28 14.34
CA ILE A 333 26.88 4.49 14.67
C ILE A 333 27.36 3.22 15.35
N THR A 334 26.85 2.95 16.54
CA THR A 334 27.12 1.70 17.27
C THR A 334 25.84 0.86 17.31
N PRO A 335 25.69 -0.16 16.44
CA PRO A 335 24.57 -1.08 16.50
C PRO A 335 24.49 -1.81 17.85
N ARG A 336 23.29 -2.19 18.28
CA ARG A 336 23.12 -3.01 19.49
C ARG A 336 23.86 -4.35 19.34
N GLY A 337 24.91 -4.55 20.13
CA GLY A 337 25.74 -5.76 20.09
C GLY A 337 26.69 -5.84 18.89
N GLY A 338 26.85 -4.75 18.13
CA GLY A 338 27.77 -4.65 16.99
C GLY A 338 28.96 -3.75 17.29
N GLN A 339 29.91 -3.72 16.35
CA GLN A 339 31.04 -2.78 16.38
C GLN A 339 30.62 -1.41 15.82
N PRO A 340 31.18 -0.30 16.35
CA PRO A 340 30.94 1.02 15.80
C PRO A 340 31.46 1.13 14.37
N PHE A 341 30.76 1.90 13.53
CA PHE A 341 31.23 2.29 12.20
C PHE A 341 31.00 3.79 11.97
N VAL A 342 31.90 4.41 11.20
CA VAL A 342 31.86 5.84 10.88
C VAL A 342 31.44 6.04 9.43
N THR A 343 30.57 7.01 9.20
CA THR A 343 30.12 7.42 7.86
C THR A 343 30.15 8.92 7.73
N VAL A 344 30.43 9.40 6.52
CA VAL A 344 30.23 10.80 6.13
C VAL A 344 28.74 11.07 6.02
N VAL A 345 28.31 12.29 6.32
CA VAL A 345 26.91 12.73 6.21
C VAL A 345 26.76 14.03 5.44
#